data_AF-A0A8S3ID17-F1
#
_entry.id   AF-A0A8S3ID17-F1
#
_cell.length_a   1.000
_cell.length_b   1.000
_cell.length_c   1.000
_cell.angle_alpha   90.00
_cell.angle_beta   90.00
_cell.angle_gamma   90.00
#
_symmetry.space_group_name_H-M   'P 1'
#
loop_
_entity.id
_entity.type
_entity.pdbx_description
1 polymer ?
#
loop_
_entity_poly.entity_id
_entity_poly.type
_entity_poly.pdbx_seq_one_letter_code
_entity_poly.pdbx_strand_id
1 'polypeptide(L)' 'MAQNVYDNQDFFEAYAQLSRSVNGLNGAPEWPSIVKMLPEMEGLNIVDLGCGYGWFC' A
#
# COMPACT_ATOMS: atom_id res chain seq x y z
N MET A 1 -5.86 -19.74 17.97
CA MET A 1 -6.04 -18.37 17.45
C MET A 1 -6.91 -18.44 16.21
N ALA A 2 -7.77 -17.46 15.96
CA ALA A 2 -8.55 -17.44 14.73
C ALA A 2 -7.63 -17.18 13.52
N GLN A 3 -7.88 -17.83 12.40
CA GLN A 3 -7.13 -17.61 11.16
C GLN A 3 -7.33 -16.16 10.69
N ASN A 4 -6.26 -15.52 10.22
CA ASN A 4 -6.37 -14.18 9.64
C ASN A 4 -7.10 -14.25 8.30
N VAL A 5 -8.07 -13.36 8.08
CA VAL A 5 -8.81 -13.27 6.81
C VAL A 5 -7.90 -12.93 5.63
N TYR A 6 -6.75 -12.28 5.87
CA TYR A 6 -5.77 -11.98 4.82
C TYR A 6 -5.05 -13.23 4.28
N ASP A 7 -5.09 -14.36 5.00
CA ASP A 7 -4.56 -15.65 4.52
C ASP A 7 -5.60 -16.42 3.68
N ASN A 8 -6.84 -15.93 3.59
CA ASN A 8 -7.85 -16.49 2.71
C ASN A 8 -7.63 -15.95 1.28
N GLN A 9 -7.44 -16.87 0.33
CA GLN A 9 -7.13 -16.54 -1.06
C GLN A 9 -8.24 -15.71 -1.72
N ASP A 10 -9.50 -16.11 -1.58
CA ASP A 10 -10.64 -15.40 -2.20
C ASP A 10 -10.74 -13.96 -1.68
N PHE A 11 -10.54 -13.77 -0.38
CA PHE A 11 -10.49 -12.44 0.22
C PHE A 11 -9.31 -11.63 -0.33
N PHE A 12 -8.12 -12.22 -0.39
CA PHE A 12 -6.93 -11.54 -0.91
C PHE A 12 -7.11 -11.12 -2.37
N GLU A 13 -7.68 -11.99 -3.21
CA GLU A 13 -7.95 -11.70 -4.63
C GLU A 13 -8.91 -10.53 -4.81
N ALA A 14 -10.00 -10.49 -4.03
CA ALA A 14 -10.94 -9.37 -4.06
C ALA A 14 -10.30 -8.08 -3.52
N TYR A 15 -9.55 -8.17 -2.43
CA TYR A 15 -8.82 -7.05 -1.83
C TYR A 15 -7.76 -6.47 -2.78
N ALA A 16 -7.10 -7.33 -3.56
CA ALA A 16 -6.14 -6.94 -4.58
C ALA A 16 -6.76 -6.10 -5.73
N GLN A 17 -8.09 -6.08 -5.87
CA GLN A 17 -8.79 -5.26 -6.88
C GLN A 17 -9.10 -3.83 -6.41
N LEU A 18 -8.75 -3.45 -5.17
CA LEU A 18 -8.92 -2.07 -4.72
C LEU A 18 -8.17 -1.10 -5.63
N SER A 19 -8.73 0.10 -5.83
CA SER A 19 -8.16 1.10 -6.77
C SER A 19 -6.68 1.39 -6.49
N ARG A 20 -6.27 1.48 -5.21
CA ARG A 20 -4.86 1.67 -4.83
C ARG A 20 -3.93 0.53 -5.23
N SER A 21 -4.47 -0.68 -5.35
CA SER A 21 -3.72 -1.87 -5.76
C SER A 21 -3.56 -1.92 -7.27
N VAL A 22 -4.60 -1.53 -8.02
CA VAL A 22 -4.64 -1.58 -9.50
C VAL A 22 -4.00 -0.35 -10.14
N ASN A 23 -4.28 0.84 -9.63
CA ASN A 23 -3.88 2.13 -10.20
C ASN A 23 -2.70 2.78 -9.46
N GLY A 24 -2.10 2.06 -8.50
CA GLY A 24 -1.02 2.55 -7.65
C GLY A 24 -1.37 3.81 -6.87
N LEU A 25 -0.38 4.70 -6.71
CA LEU A 25 -0.52 5.95 -5.95
C LEU A 25 -1.61 6.89 -6.50
N ASN A 26 -1.93 6.81 -7.80
CA ASN A 26 -3.05 7.56 -8.41
C ASN A 26 -4.42 7.02 -7.98
N GLY A 27 -4.50 5.75 -7.61
CA GLY A 27 -5.70 5.11 -7.07
C GLY A 27 -5.85 5.19 -5.56
N ALA A 28 -4.85 5.75 -4.86
CA ALA A 28 -4.80 5.89 -3.41
C ALA A 28 -5.26 7.30 -3.00
N PRO A 29 -6.53 7.52 -2.61
CA PRO A 29 -7.04 8.84 -2.26
C PRO A 29 -6.32 9.48 -1.06
N GLU A 30 -5.72 8.67 -0.20
CA GLU A 30 -4.92 9.11 0.94
C GLU A 30 -3.54 9.65 0.55
N TRP A 31 -3.04 9.32 -0.64
CA TRP A 31 -1.66 9.59 -1.02
C TRP A 31 -1.27 11.07 -0.96
N PRO A 32 -2.07 12.03 -1.49
CA PRO A 32 -1.74 13.45 -1.39
C PRO A 32 -1.65 13.97 0.05
N SER A 33 -2.37 13.35 0.99
CA SER A 33 -2.31 13.69 2.41
C SER A 33 -1.06 13.11 3.07
N ILE A 34 -0.69 11.86 2.71
CA ILE A 34 0.53 11.21 3.20
C ILE A 34 1.77 11.99 2.76
N VAL A 35 1.87 12.37 1.49
CA VAL A 35 3.01 13.15 0.95
C VAL A 35 3.24 14.44 1.73
N LYS A 36 2.16 15.12 2.18
CA LYS A 36 2.26 16.35 2.98
C LYS A 36 2.78 16.14 4.40
N MET A 37 2.71 14.92 4.91
CA MET A 37 3.22 14.56 6.24
C MET A 37 4.66 14.04 6.21
N LEU A 38 5.15 13.65 5.03
CA LEU A 38 6.51 13.16 4.88
C LEU A 38 7.52 14.31 4.97
N PRO A 39 8.70 14.08 5.57
CA PRO A 39 9.80 15.03 5.51
C PRO A 39 10.40 15.08 4.09
N GLU A 40 11.43 15.90 3.91
CA GLU A 40 12.30 15.79 2.74
C GLU A 40 12.94 14.39 2.72
N MET A 41 12.74 13.65 1.62
CA MET A 41 13.10 12.23 1.54
C MET A 41 14.47 11.98 0.88
N GLU A 42 15.08 13.00 0.29
CA GLU A 42 16.35 12.86 -0.44
C GLU A 42 17.48 12.42 0.48
N GLY A 43 18.24 11.40 0.07
CA GLY A 43 19.37 10.87 0.83
C GLY A 43 19.00 10.00 2.05
N LEU A 44 17.71 9.77 2.31
CA LEU A 44 17.27 8.89 3.39
C LEU A 44 17.26 7.41 2.97
N ASN A 45 17.52 6.52 3.93
CA ASN A 45 17.28 5.09 3.78
C ASN A 45 15.86 4.77 4.24
N ILE A 46 15.00 4.31 3.34
CA ILE A 46 13.56 4.12 3.58
C ILE A 46 13.23 2.63 3.59
N VAL A 47 12.33 2.22 4.48
CA VAL A 47 11.73 0.88 4.49
C VAL A 47 10.24 0.98 4.20
N ASP A 48 9.79 0.28 3.16
CA ASP A 48 8.37 0.15 2.82
C ASP A 48 7.85 -1.20 3.33
N LEU A 49 7.12 -1.18 4.44
CA LEU A 49 6.59 -2.36 5.10
C LEU A 49 5.17 -2.66 4.65
N GLY A 50 4.95 -3.86 4.13
CA GLY A 50 3.66 -4.21 3.53
C GLY A 50 3.43 -3.52 2.19
N CYS A 51 4.51 -3.33 1.41
CA CYS A 51 4.53 -2.63 0.13
C CYS A 51 3.54 -3.18 -0.92
N GLY A 52 3.05 -4.42 -0.72
CA GLY A 52 2.14 -5.08 -1.65
C GLY A 52 2.76 -5.17 -3.04
N TYR A 53 2.19 -4.43 -3.98
CA TYR A 53 2.68 -4.36 -5.37
C TYR A 53 3.86 -3.41 -5.58
N GLY A 54 4.38 -2.76 -4.53
CA GLY A 54 5.62 -1.99 -4.57
C GLY A 54 5.48 -0.59 -5.15
N TRP A 55 4.29 0.02 -5.09
CA TRP A 55 4.02 1.32 -5.73
C TRP A 55 4.83 2.52 -5.19
N PHE A 56 5.47 2.37 -4.03
CA PHE A 56 6.35 3.38 -3.43
C PHE A 56 7.83 3.24 -3.84
N CYS A 57 8.21 2.10 -4.43
CA CYS A 57 9.58 1.76 -4.85
C CYS A 57 9.90 2.26 -6.26
#